data_AF-A0A2G2B4H3-F1
#
_entry.id   AF-A0A2G2B4H3-F1
#
_cell.length_a   1.000
_cell.length_b   1.000
_cell.length_c   1.000
_cell.angle_alpha   90.00
_cell.angle_beta   90.00
_cell.angle_gamma   90.00
#
_symmetry.space_group_name_H-M   'P 1'
#
loop_
_entity.id
_entity.type
_entity.pdbx_description
1 polymer ?
#
loop_
_entity_poly.entity_id
_entity_poly.type
_entity_poly.pdbx_seq_one_letter_code
_entity_poly.pdbx_strand_id
1 'polypeptide(L)'
;MTHTAAIIGGGVIGGGWAARFLLNGWNVSLFDPDPQATRKINELLTNARYALPMLYDTALPNEGTLTHVATIAEAVSGSEWIQESVPERLELKHKVFAEIESHAPKDTVIGSSTSGFKPSQLNEGMKTPNRLMVTHPFNPAQYTFLCTIILD
;
A
#
# COMPACT_ATOMS: atom_id res chain seq x y z
N MET A 1 15.51 -12.21 6.83
CA MET A 1 14.06 -12.18 7.10
C MET A 1 13.43 -11.34 6.01
N THR A 2 12.31 -11.76 5.44
CA THR A 2 11.65 -11.05 4.34
C THR A 2 10.67 -10.06 4.93
N HIS A 3 10.76 -8.79 4.53
CA HIS A 3 9.85 -7.75 5.02
C HIS A 3 8.43 -7.94 4.50
N THR A 4 7.43 -7.42 5.22
CA THR A 4 6.00 -7.53 4.82
C THR A 4 5.33 -6.16 4.75
N ALA A 5 4.66 -5.89 3.63
CA ALA A 5 3.81 -4.72 3.43
C ALA A 5 2.33 -5.13 3.34
N ALA A 6 1.44 -4.40 4.02
CA ALA A 6 0.00 -4.49 3.81
C ALA A 6 -0.44 -3.46 2.76
N ILE A 7 -1.31 -3.87 1.85
CA ILE A 7 -1.94 -2.99 0.87
C ILE A 7 -3.44 -3.02 1.11
N ILE A 8 -4.03 -1.86 1.40
CA ILE A 8 -5.46 -1.71 1.68
C ILE A 8 -6.11 -1.01 0.48
N GLY A 9 -6.78 -1.80 -0.37
CA GLY A 9 -7.30 -1.40 -1.68
C GLY A 9 -6.36 -1.79 -2.81
N GLY A 10 -6.75 -2.76 -3.64
CA GLY A 10 -6.04 -3.33 -4.79
C GLY A 10 -6.48 -2.77 -6.15
N GLY A 11 -7.03 -1.55 -6.17
CA GLY A 11 -7.27 -0.78 -7.40
C GLY A 11 -5.96 -0.40 -8.12
N VAL A 12 -6.03 0.50 -9.10
CA VAL A 12 -4.87 0.88 -9.92
C VAL A 12 -3.67 1.35 -9.07
N ILE A 13 -3.92 2.23 -8.08
CA ILE A 13 -2.86 2.78 -7.24
C ILE A 13 -2.30 1.73 -6.28
N GLY A 14 -3.15 1.03 -5.54
CA GLY A 14 -2.69 0.02 -4.59
C GLY A 14 -2.04 -1.19 -5.27
N GLY A 15 -2.49 -1.57 -6.47
CA GLY A 15 -1.81 -2.56 -7.29
C GLY A 15 -0.40 -2.11 -7.71
N GLY A 16 -0.21 -0.82 -8.01
CA GLY A 16 1.12 -0.25 -8.25
C GLY A 16 2.05 -0.37 -7.03
N TRP A 17 1.55 -0.05 -5.83
CA TRP A 17 2.30 -0.24 -4.58
C TRP A 17 2.60 -1.70 -4.29
N ALA A 18 1.62 -2.59 -4.48
CA ALA A 18 1.81 -4.02 -4.34
C ALA A 18 2.92 -4.52 -5.26
N ALA A 19 2.90 -4.14 -6.55
CA ALA A 19 3.95 -4.48 -7.50
C ALA A 19 5.31 -3.94 -7.05
N ARG A 20 5.35 -2.71 -6.53
CA ARG A 20 6.59 -2.09 -6.05
C ARG A 20 7.23 -2.90 -4.92
N PHE A 21 6.48 -3.22 -3.89
CA PHE A 21 6.97 -4.01 -2.75
C PHE A 21 7.34 -5.43 -3.20
N LEU A 22 6.42 -6.10 -3.89
CA LEU A 22 6.57 -7.50 -4.28
C LEU A 22 7.80 -7.74 -5.15
N LEU A 23 8.00 -6.92 -6.18
CA LEU A 23 9.13 -7.04 -7.10
C LEU A 23 10.46 -6.54 -6.52
N ASN A 24 10.43 -5.85 -5.37
CA ASN A 24 11.62 -5.53 -4.59
C ASN A 24 11.81 -6.50 -3.41
N GLY A 25 11.18 -7.68 -3.47
CA GLY A 25 11.41 -8.80 -2.56
C GLY A 25 10.69 -8.74 -1.23
N TRP A 26 9.69 -7.86 -1.08
CA TRP A 26 8.83 -7.84 0.10
C TRP A 26 7.64 -8.77 -0.10
N ASN A 27 7.18 -9.41 0.97
CA ASN A 27 5.88 -10.06 0.98
C ASN A 27 4.78 -8.99 1.02
N VAL A 28 3.66 -9.26 0.36
CA VAL A 28 2.53 -8.35 0.28
C VAL A 28 1.26 -9.05 0.76
N SER A 29 0.61 -8.48 1.77
CA SER A 29 -0.74 -8.85 2.21
C SER A 29 -1.73 -7.85 1.63
N LEU A 30 -2.59 -8.30 0.72
CA LEU A 30 -3.57 -7.45 0.05
C LEU A 30 -4.97 -7.70 0.59
N PHE A 31 -5.62 -6.63 1.06
CA PHE A 31 -7.05 -6.59 1.30
C PHE A 31 -7.73 -5.68 0.28
N ASP A 32 -8.78 -6.18 -0.37
CA ASP A 32 -9.71 -5.39 -1.19
C ASP A 32 -11.10 -6.07 -1.18
N PRO A 33 -12.19 -5.33 -0.88
CA PRO A 33 -13.53 -5.89 -0.87
C PRO A 33 -14.10 -6.20 -2.28
N ASP A 34 -13.49 -5.72 -3.36
CA ASP A 34 -13.91 -6.00 -4.73
C ASP A 34 -13.56 -7.46 -5.11
N PRO A 35 -14.56 -8.30 -5.47
CA PRO A 35 -14.30 -9.68 -5.89
C PRO A 35 -13.43 -9.79 -7.16
N GLN A 36 -13.26 -8.70 -7.92
CA GLN A 36 -12.38 -8.64 -9.09
C GLN A 36 -10.95 -8.19 -8.76
N ALA A 37 -10.64 -7.85 -7.51
CA ALA A 37 -9.33 -7.32 -7.13
C ALA A 37 -8.18 -8.28 -7.50
N THR A 38 -8.34 -9.58 -7.25
CA THR A 38 -7.34 -10.60 -7.61
C THR A 38 -7.07 -10.63 -9.12
N ARG A 39 -8.09 -10.52 -9.96
CA ARG A 39 -7.89 -10.47 -11.42
C ARG A 39 -7.13 -9.20 -11.81
N LYS A 40 -7.59 -8.04 -11.34
CA LYS A 40 -7.01 -6.73 -11.65
C LYS A 40 -5.54 -6.63 -11.23
N ILE A 41 -5.20 -7.10 -10.04
CA ILE A 41 -3.82 -7.03 -9.55
C ILE A 41 -2.90 -7.97 -10.32
N ASN A 42 -3.37 -9.17 -10.71
CA ASN A 42 -2.58 -10.10 -11.51
C ASN A 42 -2.27 -9.53 -12.91
N GLU A 43 -3.23 -8.86 -13.53
CA GLU A 43 -3.02 -8.15 -14.81
C GLU A 43 -1.97 -7.03 -14.66
N LEU A 44 -2.07 -6.23 -13.59
CA LEU A 44 -1.09 -5.18 -13.30
C LEU A 44 0.31 -5.75 -13.03
N LEU A 45 0.41 -6.79 -12.21
CA LEU A 45 1.67 -7.44 -11.86
C LEU A 45 2.35 -8.06 -13.09
N THR A 46 1.58 -8.62 -14.02
CA THR A 46 2.12 -9.14 -15.28
C THR A 46 2.86 -8.05 -16.06
N ASN A 47 2.25 -6.87 -16.18
CA ASN A 47 2.87 -5.73 -16.84
C ASN A 47 4.08 -5.19 -16.05
N ALA A 48 3.97 -5.13 -14.72
CA ALA A 48 5.05 -4.62 -13.86
C ALA A 48 6.29 -5.54 -13.88
N ARG A 49 6.10 -6.87 -13.88
CA ARG A 49 7.20 -7.85 -13.99
C ARG A 49 7.99 -7.69 -15.29
N TYR A 50 7.33 -7.29 -16.37
CA TYR A 50 8.00 -7.02 -17.64
C TYR A 50 8.73 -5.67 -17.62
N ALA A 51 8.06 -4.60 -17.18
CA ALA A 51 8.58 -3.25 -17.32
C ALA A 51 9.58 -2.85 -16.23
N LEU A 52 9.34 -3.23 -14.97
CA LEU A 52 10.12 -2.73 -13.84
C LEU A 52 11.61 -3.08 -13.93
N PRO A 53 12.03 -4.30 -14.32
CA PRO A 53 13.45 -4.61 -14.52
C PRO A 53 14.16 -3.71 -15.54
N MET A 54 13.43 -3.22 -16.54
CA MET A 54 14.00 -2.35 -17.59
C MET A 54 14.30 -0.93 -17.09
N LEU A 55 13.84 -0.58 -15.89
CA LEU A 55 14.02 0.74 -15.29
C LEU A 55 15.16 0.78 -14.26
N TYR A 56 15.82 -0.35 -13.99
CA TYR A 56 16.93 -0.44 -13.04
C TYR A 56 18.21 -0.83 -13.76
N ASP A 57 19.33 -0.23 -13.34
CA ASP A 57 20.68 -0.61 -13.82
C ASP A 57 21.21 -1.89 -13.17
N THR A 58 20.44 -2.48 -12.24
CA THR A 58 20.80 -3.69 -11.48
C THR A 58 19.65 -4.68 -11.49
N ALA A 59 19.97 -5.96 -11.36
CA ALA A 59 18.96 -6.99 -11.25
C ALA A 59 18.10 -6.77 -9.98
N LEU A 60 16.78 -6.88 -10.14
CA LEU A 60 15.86 -6.89 -9.01
C LEU A 60 16.14 -8.12 -8.12
N PRO A 61 15.88 -8.03 -6.80
CA PRO A 61 15.94 -9.19 -5.92
C PRO A 61 14.88 -10.24 -6.31
N ASN A 62 14.93 -11.40 -5.68
CA ASN A 62 13.87 -12.40 -5.81
C ASN A 62 12.53 -11.79 -5.39
N GLU A 63 11.50 -12.02 -6.20
CA GLU A 63 10.13 -11.56 -5.92
C GLU A 63 9.62 -12.16 -4.59
N GLY A 64 8.90 -11.35 -3.82
CA GLY A 64 8.24 -11.81 -2.60
C GLY A 64 6.95 -12.60 -2.87
N THR A 65 6.17 -12.85 -1.82
CA THR A 65 4.89 -13.56 -1.93
C THR A 65 3.70 -12.61 -1.78
N LEU A 66 2.76 -12.66 -2.72
CA LEU A 66 1.47 -11.97 -2.63
C LEU A 66 0.44 -12.89 -1.97
N THR A 67 -0.17 -12.42 -0.89
CA THR A 67 -1.26 -13.11 -0.18
C THR A 67 -2.50 -12.23 -0.18
N HIS A 68 -3.61 -12.76 -0.69
CA HIS A 68 -4.92 -12.12 -0.57
C HIS A 68 -5.54 -12.50 0.78
N VAL A 69 -6.02 -11.51 1.52
CA VAL A 69 -6.64 -11.73 2.84
C VAL A 69 -8.06 -11.18 2.85
N ALA A 70 -8.88 -11.70 3.77
CA ALA A 70 -10.32 -11.41 3.81
C ALA A 70 -10.64 -10.17 4.65
N THR A 71 -9.70 -9.70 5.48
CA THR A 71 -9.92 -8.55 6.38
C THR A 71 -8.71 -7.62 6.45
N ILE A 72 -8.93 -6.37 6.84
CA ILE A 72 -7.83 -5.42 7.13
C ILE A 72 -6.98 -5.93 8.29
N ALA A 73 -7.62 -6.48 9.33
CA ALA A 73 -6.93 -7.06 10.50
C ALA A 73 -5.88 -8.10 10.11
N GLU A 74 -6.25 -9.05 9.24
CA GLU A 74 -5.32 -10.05 8.70
C GLU A 74 -4.18 -9.39 7.91
N ALA A 75 -4.49 -8.38 7.09
CA ALA A 75 -3.49 -7.71 6.25
C ALA A 75 -2.40 -7.01 7.08
N VAL A 76 -2.77 -6.38 8.19
CA VAL A 76 -1.89 -5.47 8.93
C VAL A 76 -1.14 -6.11 10.10
N SER A 77 -1.63 -7.24 10.63
CA SER A 77 -1.17 -7.82 11.91
C SER A 77 0.34 -8.12 12.01
N GLY A 78 1.01 -8.38 10.88
CA GLY A 78 2.45 -8.67 10.80
C GLY A 78 3.23 -7.74 9.87
N SER A 79 2.65 -6.61 9.48
CA SER A 79 3.20 -5.76 8.43
C SER A 79 4.09 -4.65 9.01
N GLU A 80 5.22 -4.41 8.36
CA GLU A 80 6.17 -3.33 8.70
C GLU A 80 5.82 -2.01 7.98
N TRP A 81 5.12 -2.13 6.85
CA TRP A 81 4.56 -1.01 6.10
C TRP A 81 3.07 -1.26 5.81
N ILE A 82 2.23 -0.24 5.91
CA ILE A 82 0.82 -0.30 5.51
C ILE A 82 0.57 0.81 4.51
N GLN A 83 0.08 0.46 3.32
CA GLN A 83 -0.29 1.41 2.29
C GLN A 83 -1.80 1.43 2.10
N GLU A 84 -2.42 2.55 2.46
CA GLU A 84 -3.83 2.81 2.21
C GLU A 84 -4.02 3.41 0.81
N SER A 85 -4.86 2.77 0.00
CA SER A 85 -5.21 3.18 -1.37
C SER A 85 -6.70 2.99 -1.66
N VAL A 86 -7.56 3.20 -0.65
CA VAL A 86 -9.03 3.17 -0.78
C VAL A 86 -9.54 4.44 -1.46
N PRO A 87 -10.80 4.46 -1.95
CA PRO A 87 -11.38 5.61 -2.62
C PRO A 87 -11.23 6.93 -1.84
N GLU A 88 -11.15 8.05 -2.58
CA GLU A 88 -10.87 9.39 -2.05
C GLU A 88 -12.08 9.98 -1.29
N ARG A 89 -12.37 9.42 -0.12
CA ARG A 89 -13.46 9.81 0.78
C ARG A 89 -12.93 9.83 2.21
N LEU A 90 -12.88 11.01 2.82
CA LEU A 90 -12.24 11.21 4.12
C LEU A 90 -12.81 10.30 5.22
N GLU A 91 -14.14 10.22 5.35
CA GLU A 91 -14.79 9.34 6.33
C GLU A 91 -14.44 7.85 6.16
N LEU A 92 -14.25 7.40 4.91
CA LEU A 92 -13.86 6.02 4.64
C LEU A 92 -12.41 5.79 5.07
N LYS A 93 -11.51 6.72 4.75
CA LYS A 93 -10.10 6.65 5.15
C LYS A 93 -9.97 6.65 6.68
N HIS A 94 -10.72 7.49 7.40
CA HIS A 94 -10.76 7.46 8.86
C HIS A 94 -11.20 6.12 9.43
N LYS A 95 -12.26 5.50 8.88
CA LYS A 95 -12.70 4.15 9.30
C LYS A 95 -11.61 3.11 9.07
N VAL A 96 -10.95 3.16 7.92
CA VAL A 96 -9.84 2.28 7.57
C VAL A 96 -8.65 2.48 8.51
N PHE A 97 -8.26 3.73 8.81
CA PHE A 97 -7.16 4.01 9.74
C PHE A 97 -7.47 3.56 11.16
N ALA A 98 -8.71 3.71 11.63
CA ALA A 98 -9.13 3.20 12.94
C ALA A 98 -9.03 1.66 13.03
N GLU A 99 -9.41 0.96 11.96
CA GLU A 99 -9.29 -0.51 11.87
C GLU A 99 -7.82 -0.94 11.80
N ILE A 100 -6.99 -0.22 11.03
CA ILE A 100 -5.55 -0.40 10.95
C ILE A 100 -4.91 -0.24 12.34
N GLU A 101 -5.18 0.86 13.05
CA GLU A 101 -4.62 1.12 14.38
C GLU A 101 -5.01 0.08 15.43
N SER A 102 -6.14 -0.60 15.23
CA SER A 102 -6.63 -1.62 16.16
C SER A 102 -5.89 -2.96 16.03
N HIS A 103 -5.24 -3.22 14.89
CA HIS A 103 -4.67 -4.53 14.59
C HIS A 103 -3.19 -4.49 14.18
N ALA A 104 -2.70 -3.34 13.71
CA ALA A 104 -1.32 -3.19 13.26
C ALA A 104 -0.34 -3.10 14.43
N PRO A 105 0.90 -3.61 14.28
CA PRO A 105 1.99 -3.37 15.23
C PRO A 105 2.19 -1.87 15.50
N LYS A 106 2.67 -1.52 16.68
CA LYS A 106 2.78 -0.11 17.13
C LYS A 106 3.75 0.71 16.29
N ASP A 107 4.83 0.09 15.82
CA ASP A 107 5.93 0.74 15.11
C ASP A 107 5.76 0.71 13.58
N THR A 108 4.64 0.19 13.07
CA THR A 108 4.35 0.09 11.64
C THR A 108 4.10 1.47 11.02
N VAL A 109 4.75 1.75 9.90
CA VAL A 109 4.53 2.96 9.11
C VAL A 109 3.22 2.84 8.32
N ILE A 110 2.43 3.92 8.29
CA ILE A 110 1.20 4.01 7.49
C ILE A 110 1.37 5.10 6.43
N GLY A 111 1.36 4.69 5.16
CA GLY A 111 1.26 5.58 4.01
C GLY A 111 -0.18 5.70 3.51
N SER A 112 -0.64 6.90 3.18
CA SER A 112 -1.88 7.13 2.45
C SER A 112 -1.58 7.60 1.03
N SER A 113 -2.24 7.01 0.04
CA SER A 113 -2.15 7.41 -1.36
C SER A 113 -3.05 8.61 -1.73
N THR A 114 -3.60 9.33 -0.74
CA THR A 114 -4.45 10.51 -0.99
C THR A 114 -3.75 11.53 -1.88
N SER A 115 -4.52 12.18 -2.76
CA SER A 115 -4.06 13.28 -3.61
C SER A 115 -4.51 14.65 -3.13
N GLY A 116 -5.53 14.70 -2.25
CA GLY A 116 -6.18 15.96 -1.86
C GLY A 116 -6.20 16.26 -0.35
N PHE A 117 -6.10 15.26 0.52
CA PHE A 117 -6.21 15.48 1.96
C PHE A 117 -4.84 15.75 2.59
N LYS A 118 -4.82 16.72 3.52
CA LYS A 118 -3.63 16.98 4.35
C LYS A 118 -3.42 15.86 5.38
N PRO A 119 -2.19 15.59 5.81
CA PRO A 119 -1.93 14.62 6.88
C PRO A 119 -2.76 14.91 8.15
N SER A 120 -2.86 16.18 8.57
CA SER A 120 -3.71 16.68 9.66
C SER A 120 -5.21 16.39 9.51
N GLN A 121 -5.72 16.27 8.27
CA GLN A 121 -7.11 15.85 8.06
C GLN A 121 -7.24 14.34 8.16
N LEU A 122 -6.27 13.59 7.64
CA LEU A 122 -6.27 12.13 7.67
C LEU A 122 -6.07 11.56 9.07
N ASN A 123 -5.24 12.22 9.88
CA ASN A 123 -4.88 11.76 11.22
C ASN A 123 -5.88 12.16 12.31
N GLU A 124 -6.95 12.88 11.94
CA GLU A 124 -8.03 13.24 12.85
C GLU A 124 -8.67 11.99 13.47
N GLY A 125 -8.70 11.92 14.79
CA GLY A 125 -9.24 10.77 15.53
C GLY A 125 -8.31 9.57 15.65
N MET A 126 -7.10 9.61 15.08
CA MET A 126 -6.09 8.56 15.28
C MET A 126 -5.54 8.59 16.71
N LYS A 127 -5.26 7.40 17.25
CA LYS A 127 -4.62 7.25 18.58
C LYS A 127 -3.12 7.56 18.52
N THR A 128 -2.49 7.27 17.38
CA THR A 128 -1.06 7.39 17.13
C THR A 128 -0.82 8.07 15.77
N PRO A 129 -1.04 9.39 15.67
CA PRO A 129 -0.98 10.10 14.38
C PRO A 129 0.43 10.17 13.77
N ASN A 130 1.49 10.09 14.59
CA ASN A 130 2.89 10.34 14.17
C ASN A 130 3.48 9.29 13.20
N ARG A 131 2.77 8.20 12.95
CA ARG A 131 3.16 7.13 12.01
C ARG A 131 2.42 7.17 10.69
N LEU A 132 1.48 8.11 10.53
CA LEU A 132 0.77 8.35 9.27
C LEU A 132 1.52 9.40 8.46
N MET A 133 1.75 9.09 7.19
CA MET A 133 2.29 10.02 6.19
C MET A 133 1.50 9.92 4.89
N VAL A 134 1.45 11.01 4.13
CA VAL A 134 0.95 10.95 2.75
C VAL A 134 2.09 10.52 1.85
N THR A 135 1.86 9.45 1.09
CA THR A 135 2.79 8.86 0.13
C THR A 135 2.06 8.81 -1.22
N HIS A 136 1.97 9.96 -1.87
CA HIS A 136 1.20 10.10 -3.11
C HIS A 136 2.04 9.66 -4.31
N PRO A 137 1.71 8.55 -5.00
CA PRO A 137 2.46 8.11 -6.17
C PRO A 137 2.11 8.97 -7.41
N PHE A 138 3.07 9.15 -8.30
CA PHE A 138 2.78 9.72 -9.62
C PHE A 138 2.24 8.61 -10.56
N ASN A 139 1.17 8.92 -11.29
CA ASN A 139 0.55 7.98 -12.23
C ASN A 139 1.33 7.95 -13.56
N PRO A 140 1.65 6.78 -14.15
CA PRO A 140 1.34 5.42 -13.71
C PRO A 140 2.21 4.93 -12.54
N ALA A 141 1.56 4.56 -11.43
CA ALA A 141 2.23 4.18 -10.17
C ALA A 141 3.11 2.94 -10.32
N GLN A 142 2.81 2.06 -11.28
CA GLN A 142 3.60 0.86 -11.57
C GLN A 142 4.92 1.12 -12.31
N TYR A 143 5.09 2.30 -12.92
CA TYR A 143 6.31 2.64 -13.68
C TYR A 143 7.05 3.86 -13.12
N THR A 144 6.45 4.57 -12.15
CA THR A 144 7.02 5.81 -11.64
C THR A 144 7.66 5.59 -10.28
N PHE A 145 8.93 5.99 -10.17
CA PHE A 145 9.71 5.94 -8.93
C PHE A 145 9.46 7.12 -8.00
N LEU A 146 8.75 8.15 -8.48
CA LEU A 146 8.38 9.30 -7.66
C LEU A 146 7.11 8.99 -6.87
N CYS A 147 7.23 9.13 -5.55
CA CYS A 147 6.12 9.46 -4.68
C CYS A 147 6.46 10.77 -3.95
N THR A 148 5.47 11.62 -3.75
CA THR A 148 5.61 12.77 -2.86
C THR A 148 5.34 12.30 -1.44
N ILE A 149 6.31 12.47 -0.55
CA ILE A 149 6.12 12.28 0.89
C ILE A 149 5.74 13.63 1.48
N ILE A 150 4.56 13.71 2.11
CA ILE A 150 4.10 14.90 2.83
C ILE A 150 3.96 14.52 4.31
N LEU A 151 4.75 15.21 5.13
CA LEU A 151 4.70 15.18 6.60
C LEU A 151 4.27 16.57 7.07
N ASP A 152 3.47 16.62 8.13
CA ASP A 152 3.17 17.87 8.85
C ASP A 152 4.27 18.17 9.90
#